data_AF-A0A094PRI5-F1
#
_entry.id   AF-A0A094PRI5-F1
#
_cell.length_a   1.000
_cell.length_b   1.000
_cell.length_c   1.000
_cell.angle_alpha   90.00
_cell.angle_beta   90.00
_cell.angle_gamma   90.00
#
_symmetry.space_group_name_H-M   'P 1'
#
loop_
_entity.id
_entity.type
_entity.pdbx_description
1 polymer ?
#
loop_
_entity_poly.entity_id
_entity_poly.type
_entity_poly.pdbx_seq_one_letter_code
_entity_poly.pdbx_strand_id
1 'polypeptide(L)'
;MATRAQQVIPVSQARTDISTILDSFTSSTSSEPVFIGAHRKAEAVLVPVSLWEEILDVFEDIEIGKIVRARSQSKSISFKGETVSVGLKELLNIN
;
A
#
# COMPACT_ATOMS: atom_id res chain seq x y z
N MET A 1 -16.03 -8.83 9.06
CA MET A 1 -14.63 -8.44 9.29
C MET A 1 -14.61 -7.47 10.46
N ALA A 2 -13.96 -7.82 11.58
CA ALA A 2 -13.77 -6.86 12.66
C ALA A 2 -12.80 -5.78 12.16
N THR A 3 -13.22 -4.51 12.18
CA THR A 3 -12.36 -3.38 11.83
C THR A 3 -11.16 -3.37 12.79
N ARG A 4 -9.93 -3.25 12.28
CA ARG A 4 -8.69 -3.19 13.09
C ARG A 4 -8.68 -2.07 14.15
N ALA A 5 -9.59 -1.10 14.04
CA ALA A 5 -9.78 0.01 14.97
C ALA A 5 -10.52 -0.37 16.28
N GLN A 6 -10.30 -1.57 16.83
CA GLN A 6 -11.00 -1.98 18.07
C GLN A 6 -10.55 -1.19 19.30
N GLN A 7 -9.35 -0.60 19.27
CA GLN A 7 -8.85 0.29 20.30
C GLN A 7 -8.65 1.69 19.73
N VAL A 8 -9.60 2.57 20.02
CA VAL A 8 -9.53 4.00 19.68
C VAL A 8 -9.26 4.77 20.96
N ILE A 9 -8.13 5.46 21.03
CA ILE A 9 -7.82 6.36 22.15
C ILE A 9 -8.48 7.73 21.91
N PRO A 10 -9.00 8.38 22.97
CA PRO A 10 -9.52 9.74 22.87
C PRO A 10 -8.43 10.73 22.45
N VAL A 11 -8.82 11.77 21.71
CA VAL A 11 -7.90 12.86 21.30
C VAL A 11 -7.18 13.48 22.50
N SER A 12 -7.87 13.66 23.63
CA SER A 12 -7.26 14.19 24.86
C SER A 12 -6.15 13.29 25.39
N GLN A 13 -6.35 11.98 25.37
CA GLN A 13 -5.34 10.99 25.80
C GLN A 13 -4.17 10.96 24.82
N ALA A 14 -4.46 10.95 23.51
CA ALA A 14 -3.43 10.98 22.46
C ALA A 14 -2.49 12.19 22.60
N ARG A 15 -3.01 13.35 22.98
CA ARG A 15 -2.20 14.55 23.24
C ARG A 15 -1.28 14.40 24.45
N THR A 16 -1.75 13.74 25.51
CA THR A 16 -0.94 13.49 26.72
C THR A 16 0.14 12.44 26.44
N ASP A 17 -0.20 11.38 25.71
CA ASP A 17 0.67 10.21 25.53
C ASP A 17 1.53 10.26 24.27
N ILE A 18 1.51 11.38 23.53
CA ILE A 18 2.12 11.44 22.19
C ILE A 18 3.60 11.03 22.18
N SER A 19 4.37 11.42 23.20
CA SER A 19 5.79 11.07 23.30
C SER A 19 5.98 9.56 23.48
N THR A 20 5.21 8.95 24.38
CA THR A 20 5.21 7.50 24.61
C THR A 20 4.78 6.72 23.37
N ILE A 21 3.78 7.22 22.64
CA ILE A 21 3.33 6.62 21.37
C ILE A 21 4.47 6.64 20.35
N LEU A 22 5.15 7.77 20.17
CA LEU A 22 6.26 7.90 19.23
C LEU A 22 7.49 7.07 19.65
N ASP A 23 7.78 6.98 20.94
CA ASP A 23 8.85 6.12 21.47
C ASP A 23 8.56 4.64 21.16
N SER A 24 7.30 4.22 21.25
CA SER A 24 6.91 2.85 20.91
C SER A 24 7.20 2.52 19.44
N PHE A 25 7.02 3.49 18.53
CA PHE A 25 7.27 3.36 17.10
C PHE A 25 8.74 3.17 16.74
N THR A 26 9.65 3.67 17.57
CA THR A 26 11.10 3.54 17.36
C THR A 26 11.69 2.33 18.09
N SER A 27 11.08 1.93 19.20
CA SER A 27 11.59 0.86 20.08
C SER A 27 11.24 -0.54 19.60
N SER A 28 10.29 -0.69 18.67
CA SER A 28 9.87 -2.00 18.17
C SER A 28 9.74 -2.02 16.65
N THR A 29 10.33 -3.04 16.02
CA THR A 29 10.36 -3.23 14.55
C THR A 29 8.96 -3.41 13.95
N SER A 30 7.97 -3.79 14.76
CA SER A 30 6.57 -3.98 14.32
C SER A 30 5.64 -3.31 15.33
N SER A 31 5.63 -1.98 15.31
CA SER A 31 4.75 -1.20 16.17
C SER A 31 3.33 -1.21 15.61
N GLU A 32 2.35 -1.48 16.47
CA GLU A 32 0.95 -1.44 16.06
C GLU A 32 0.47 0.00 15.81
N PRO A 33 -0.38 0.23 14.77
CA PRO A 33 -1.01 1.53 14.54
C PRO A 33 -1.89 1.96 15.72
N VAL A 34 -1.83 3.25 16.08
CA VAL A 34 -2.65 3.82 17.15
C VAL A 34 -3.81 4.60 16.55
N PHE A 35 -5.04 4.17 16.81
CA PHE A 35 -6.25 4.85 16.31
C PHE A 35 -6.70 5.94 17.30
N ILE A 36 -6.99 7.12 16.79
CA ILE A 36 -7.42 8.28 17.56
C ILE A 36 -8.82 8.69 17.13
N GLY A 37 -9.67 9.10 18.07
CA GLY A 37 -10.97 9.66 17.74
C GLY A 37 -11.85 9.90 18.96
N ALA A 38 -13.17 9.91 18.75
CA ALA A 38 -14.18 10.18 19.77
C ALA A 38 -15.33 9.16 19.69
N HIS A 39 -16.02 8.93 20.80
CA HIS A 39 -17.20 8.05 20.86
C HIS A 39 -17.02 6.67 20.20
N ARG A 40 -15.86 6.04 20.41
CA ARG A 40 -15.45 4.74 19.80
C ARG A 40 -15.37 4.72 18.27
N LYS A 41 -15.36 5.89 17.63
CA LYS A 41 -15.14 6.02 16.20
C LYS A 41 -13.69 6.44 15.98
N ALA A 42 -12.95 5.66 15.20
CA ALA A 42 -11.63 6.08 14.72
C ALA A 42 -11.79 7.19 13.68
N GLU A 43 -11.08 8.28 13.88
CA GLU A 43 -11.07 9.46 13.00
C GLU A 43 -9.69 9.66 12.36
N ALA A 44 -8.63 9.24 13.05
CA ALA A 44 -7.26 9.24 12.57
C ALA A 44 -6.52 7.99 13.03
N VAL A 45 -5.37 7.74 12.41
CA VAL A 45 -4.42 6.71 12.82
C VAL A 45 -3.01 7.29 12.80
N LEU A 46 -2.23 7.00 13.84
CA LEU A 46 -0.79 7.24 13.86
C LEU A 46 -0.08 5.93 13.54
N VAL A 47 0.91 6.03 12.65
CA VAL A 47 1.77 4.92 12.22
C VAL A 47 3.23 5.39 12.21
N PRO A 48 4.20 4.46 12.33
CA PRO A 48 5.60 4.76 12.04
C PRO A 48 5.75 5.26 10.60
N VAL A 49 6.70 6.17 10.37
CA VAL A 49 6.96 6.72 9.02
C VAL A 49 7.31 5.62 8.03
N SER A 50 8.15 4.65 8.43
CA SER A 50 8.51 3.52 7.56
C SER A 50 7.29 2.74 7.07
N LEU A 51 6.32 2.48 7.95
CA LEU A 51 5.08 1.80 7.59
C LEU A 51 4.24 2.65 6.63
N TRP A 52 4.21 3.97 6.82
CA TRP A 52 3.50 4.86 5.90
C TRP A 52 4.11 4.83 4.49
N GLU A 53 5.43 4.90 4.37
CA GLU A 53 6.14 4.80 3.09
C GLU A 53 5.90 3.44 2.41
N GLU A 54 5.99 2.33 3.15
CA GLU A 54 5.68 0.99 2.61
C GLU A 54 4.24 0.88 2.08
N ILE A 55 3.28 1.54 2.73
CA ILE A 55 1.90 1.60 2.27
C ILE A 55 1.82 2.38 0.95
N LEU A 56 2.52 3.51 0.82
CA LEU A 56 2.52 4.32 -0.40
C LEU A 56 3.05 3.54 -1.60
N ASP A 57 4.15 2.79 -1.43
CA ASP A 57 4.72 1.95 -2.50
C ASP A 57 3.69 0.92 -3.00
N VAL A 58 2.98 0.25 -2.09
CA VAL A 58 1.93 -0.71 -2.43
C VAL A 58 0.75 -0.03 -3.14
N PHE A 59 0.39 1.18 -2.74
CA PHE A 59 -0.67 1.94 -3.42
C PHE A 59 -0.28 2.28 -4.87
N GLU A 60 0.98 2.64 -5.12
CA GLU A 60 1.49 2.91 -6.46
C GLU A 60 1.40 1.65 -7.34
N ASP A 61 1.87 0.51 -6.84
CA ASP A 61 1.81 -0.78 -7.54
C ASP A 61 0.37 -1.17 -7.93
N ILE A 62 -0.59 -0.94 -7.01
CA ILE A 62 -2.01 -1.20 -7.27
C ILE A 62 -2.52 -0.32 -8.44
N GLU A 63 -2.13 0.96 -8.46
CA GLU A 63 -2.57 1.88 -9.50
C GLU A 63 -1.97 1.54 -10.87
N ILE A 64 -0.66 1.23 -10.91
CA ILE A 64 0.01 0.71 -12.10
C ILE A 64 -0.70 -0.56 -12.60
N GLY A 65 -1.02 -1.48 -11.68
CA GLY A 65 -1.75 -2.71 -12.00
C GLY A 65 -3.11 -2.46 -12.66
N LYS A 66 -3.86 -1.44 -12.23
CA LYS A 66 -5.13 -1.06 -12.87
C LYS A 66 -4.91 -0.56 -14.29
N ILE A 67 -3.89 0.28 -14.51
CA ILE A 67 -3.55 0.81 -15.84
C ILE A 67 -3.16 -0.33 -16.79
N VAL A 68 -2.31 -1.27 -16.33
CA VAL A 68 -1.90 -2.43 -17.13
C VAL A 68 -3.09 -3.32 -17.50
N ARG A 69 -4.00 -3.59 -16.56
CA ARG A 69 -5.24 -4.35 -16.84
C ARG A 69 -6.13 -3.63 -17.85
N ALA A 70 -6.34 -2.33 -17.69
CA ALA A 70 -7.14 -1.52 -18.61
C ALA A 70 -6.55 -1.53 -20.03
N ARG A 71 -5.22 -1.43 -20.16
CA ARG A 71 -4.52 -1.55 -21.46
C ARG A 71 -4.63 -2.95 -22.06
N SER A 72 -4.55 -4.00 -21.24
CA SER A 72 -4.68 -5.39 -21.70
C SER A 72 -6.09 -5.70 -22.21
N GLN A 73 -7.12 -5.07 -21.63
CA GLN A 73 -8.51 -5.24 -22.06
C GLN A 73 -8.90 -4.37 -23.25
N SER A 74 -8.23 -3.22 -23.46
CA SER A 74 -8.49 -2.30 -24.58
C SER A 74 -7.68 -2.61 -25.84
N LYS A 75 -6.69 -3.50 -25.78
CA LYS A 75 -5.81 -3.80 -26.90
C LYS A 75 -6.11 -5.19 -27.50
N SER A 76 -7.07 -5.24 -28.43
CA SER A 76 -6.99 -6.20 -29.53
C SER A 76 -5.90 -5.71 -30.48
N ILE A 77 -4.67 -6.21 -30.32
CA ILE A 77 -3.64 -6.01 -31.33
C ILE A 77 -4.01 -6.92 -32.51
N SER A 78 -4.78 -6.38 -33.46
CA SER A 78 -4.82 -6.96 -34.80
C SER A 78 -3.55 -6.52 -35.51
N PHE A 79 -2.52 -7.38 -35.47
CA PHE A 79 -1.43 -7.28 -36.44
C PHE A 79 -2.02 -7.55 -37.81
N LYS A 80 -2.16 -6.49 -38.61
CA LYS A 80 -2.55 -6.61 -40.02
C LYS A 80 -1.42 -7.32 -40.75
N GLY A 81 -1.54 -8.64 -40.84
CA GLY A 81 -0.88 -9.50 -41.82
C GLY A 81 0.65 -9.54 -41.76
N GLU A 82 1.22 -10.11 -40.71
CA GLU A 82 2.41 -10.95 -40.85
C GLU A 82 2.62 -11.78 -39.58
N THR A 83 2.53 -13.11 -39.75
CA THR A 83 2.82 -14.08 -38.71
C THR A 83 4.31 -14.06 -38.41
N VAL A 84 4.75 -13.25 -37.45
CA VAL A 84 6.13 -13.33 -36.94
C VAL A 84 6.19 -14.44 -35.89
N SER A 85 6.35 -15.66 -36.40
CA SER A 85 6.80 -16.82 -35.64
C SER A 85 8.29 -16.68 -35.34
N VAL A 86 8.68 -15.73 -34.48
CA VAL A 86 10.05 -15.68 -33.96
C VAL A 86 9.95 -15.65 -32.45
N GLY A 87 10.13 -16.82 -31.85
CA GLY A 87 10.08 -17.00 -30.41
C GLY A 87 11.09 -16.08 -29.72
N LEU A 88 10.70 -15.56 -28.55
CA LEU A 88 11.48 -14.71 -27.64
C LEU A 88 12.94 -15.18 -27.35
N LYS A 89 13.31 -16.39 -27.77
CA LYS A 89 14.68 -16.91 -27.69
C LYS A 89 15.68 -16.14 -28.58
N GLU A 90 15.26 -15.60 -29.73
CA GLU A 90 16.17 -14.82 -30.60
C GLU A 90 16.33 -13.36 -30.14
N LEU A 91 15.34 -12.78 -29.46
CA LEU A 91 15.39 -11.39 -28.99
C LEU A 91 16.26 -11.18 -27.74
N LEU A 92 16.62 -12.24 -27.03
CA LEU A 92 17.45 -12.12 -25.82
C LEU A 92 18.95 -12.31 -26.07
N ASN A 93 19.37 -12.63 -27.30
CA ASN A 93 20.78 -12.82 -27.70
C ASN A 93 21.67 -13.39 -26.57
N ILE A 94 21.18 -14.44 -25.91
CA ILE A 94 21.92 -15.10 -24.82
C ILE A 94 22.94 -16.00 -25.51
N ASN A 95 24.16 -15.47 -25.60
CA ASN A 95 25.38 -16.25 -25.63
C ASN A 95 26.17 -15.89 -24.37
#